data_AF-G2KRG7-F1
#
_entry.id   AF-G2KRG7-F1
#
_cell.length_a   1.000
_cell.length_b   1.000
_cell.length_c   1.000
_cell.angle_alpha   90.00
_cell.angle_beta   90.00
_cell.angle_gamma   90.00
#
_symmetry.space_group_name_H-M   'P 1'
#
loop_
_entity.id
_entity.type
_entity.pdbx_description
1 polymer ?
#
loop_
_entity_poly.entity_id
_entity_poly.type
_entity_poly.pdbx_seq_one_letter_code
_entity_poly.pdbx_strand_id
1 'polypeptide(L)'
;MFFQNSNVSVRTRLCVIPALAVLALFGFCPAVAMAQDAMPAETTPAVDPLIGDDGKLKPVVDEYVPMTIENLSKMYWAVALPNIDSDDDIDNYLLINECEMYTKFYHNDFEWQEIRRVTRDYIQKNITQFPQTFEVIMPIYLDRYDIGAEKFLIEPESQFIGVSRLDTRYNNVSDDICGVKSTIENYPRNLVLNFNLPFSLRDIPVKPEVAEFYMQESLRQFEGLPNKLKLMNYERVAFVRLKVTMLQFKEFTRVGNGPLKGVFFARIDGYDIFADQNKRLLMYSESFSNGKGKRRRAKQNENPVDALVLPSEDKGLLKPTVVE
;
A
#
# COMPACT_ATOMS: atom_id res chain seq x y z
N MET A 1 -8.74 6.25 17.60
CA MET A 1 -8.31 7.04 16.42
C MET A 1 -9.59 7.47 15.70
N PHE A 2 -10.04 8.72 15.84
CA PHE A 2 -11.38 9.11 15.38
C PHE A 2 -11.36 9.58 13.91
N PHE A 3 -12.03 8.84 13.03
CA PHE A 3 -12.42 9.33 11.71
C PHE A 3 -13.62 10.29 11.87
N GLN A 4 -13.38 11.60 11.80
CA GLN A 4 -14.45 12.60 11.73
C GLN A 4 -15.02 12.68 10.30
N ASN A 5 -16.19 12.09 10.10
CA ASN A 5 -17.02 12.33 8.92
C ASN A 5 -17.65 13.73 9.01
N SER A 6 -17.16 14.65 8.19
CA SER A 6 -17.72 15.99 8.06
C SER A 6 -18.78 16.00 6.96
N ASN A 7 -20.06 16.02 7.36
CA ASN A 7 -21.17 16.27 6.45
C ASN A 7 -21.13 17.74 5.98
N VAL A 8 -20.80 17.95 4.72
CA VAL A 8 -20.87 19.28 4.07
C VAL A 8 -22.24 19.46 3.44
N SER A 9 -22.93 20.51 3.89
CA SER A 9 -24.21 21.02 3.38
C SER A 9 -24.07 21.50 1.93
N VAL A 10 -24.82 20.89 1.02
CA VAL A 10 -24.87 21.23 -0.41
C VAL A 10 -25.84 22.40 -0.61
N ARG A 11 -25.33 23.55 -1.06
CA ARG A 11 -26.15 24.66 -1.58
C ARG A 11 -26.54 24.37 -3.03
N THR A 12 -27.84 24.17 -3.23
CA THR A 12 -28.51 24.02 -4.52
C THR A 12 -28.41 25.32 -5.32
N ARG A 13 -27.78 25.28 -6.50
CA ARG A 13 -27.97 26.32 -7.55
C ARG A 13 -28.75 25.69 -8.70
N LEU A 14 -29.90 26.29 -9.00
CA LEU A 14 -30.68 26.03 -10.20
C LEU A 14 -29.84 26.41 -11.43
N CYS A 15 -29.61 25.46 -12.34
CA CYS A 15 -29.21 25.72 -13.71
C CYS A 15 -30.39 25.46 -14.63
N VAL A 16 -30.73 26.47 -15.44
CA VAL A 16 -31.73 26.46 -16.49
C VAL A 16 -31.19 25.64 -17.67
N ILE A 17 -31.97 24.67 -18.14
CA ILE A 17 -31.69 23.83 -19.30
C ILE A 17 -32.35 24.45 -20.53
N PRO A 18 -31.65 24.67 -21.66
CA PRO A 18 -32.29 24.74 -22.95
C PRO A 18 -32.32 23.35 -23.60
N ALA A 19 -33.53 22.92 -23.93
CA ALA A 19 -33.82 21.74 -24.72
C ALA A 19 -33.21 21.87 -26.12
N LEU A 20 -32.52 20.83 -26.58
CA LEU A 20 -32.29 20.63 -28.01
C LEU A 20 -32.51 19.16 -28.35
N ALA A 21 -33.62 18.95 -29.05
CA ALA A 21 -34.02 17.70 -29.66
C ALA A 21 -33.13 17.43 -30.88
N VAL A 22 -32.53 16.24 -30.94
CA VAL A 22 -32.10 15.65 -32.22
C VAL A 22 -32.62 14.23 -32.31
N LEU A 23 -33.41 14.06 -33.36
CA LEU A 23 -34.09 12.88 -33.86
C LEU A 23 -33.11 11.86 -34.47
N ALA A 24 -33.60 10.62 -34.56
CA ALA A 24 -33.26 9.61 -35.59
C ALA A 24 -31.89 8.90 -35.44
N LEU A 25 -31.71 7.59 -35.66
CA LEU A 25 -32.48 6.59 -36.39
C LEU A 25 -32.25 5.18 -35.80
N PHE A 26 -33.31 4.39 -35.79
CA PHE A 26 -33.33 2.97 -35.50
C PHE A 26 -32.55 2.19 -36.57
N GLY A 27 -31.53 1.44 -36.15
CA GLY A 27 -30.89 0.38 -36.92
C GLY A 27 -31.09 -0.97 -36.24
N PHE A 28 -32.06 -1.75 -36.74
CA PHE A 28 -32.28 -3.14 -36.37
C PHE A 28 -31.08 -4.00 -36.80
N CYS A 29 -30.39 -4.64 -35.84
CA CYS A 29 -29.49 -5.76 -36.12
C CYS A 29 -30.13 -7.06 -35.59
N PRO A 30 -30.32 -8.09 -36.44
CA PRO A 30 -30.83 -9.38 -36.01
C PRO A 30 -29.76 -10.13 -35.21
N ALA A 31 -30.12 -10.60 -34.02
CA ALA A 31 -29.30 -11.45 -33.18
C ALA A 31 -29.27 -12.87 -33.74
N VAL A 32 -28.10 -13.34 -34.20
CA VAL A 32 -27.83 -14.75 -34.48
C VAL A 32 -27.35 -15.38 -33.18
N ALA A 33 -28.23 -16.17 -32.56
CA ALA A 33 -27.88 -17.00 -31.41
C ALA A 33 -27.15 -18.26 -31.92
N MET A 34 -25.83 -18.30 -31.75
CA MET A 34 -25.08 -19.55 -31.87
C MET A 34 -24.98 -20.21 -30.50
N ALA A 35 -25.67 -21.34 -30.36
CA ALA A 35 -25.49 -22.26 -29.25
C ALA A 35 -24.10 -22.89 -29.37
N GLN A 36 -23.26 -22.69 -28.36
CA GLN A 36 -21.92 -23.21 -28.28
C GLN A 36 -21.91 -24.28 -27.19
N ASP A 37 -21.74 -25.54 -27.60
CA ASP A 37 -21.63 -26.69 -26.70
C ASP A 37 -20.46 -26.48 -25.74
N ALA A 38 -20.78 -26.39 -24.46
CA ALA A 38 -19.82 -26.24 -23.39
C ALA A 38 -19.10 -27.58 -23.16
N MET A 39 -17.84 -27.66 -23.56
CA MET A 39 -16.95 -28.74 -23.14
C MET A 39 -16.74 -28.69 -21.62
N PRO A 40 -16.67 -29.84 -20.94
CA PRO A 40 -16.40 -29.90 -19.50
C PRO A 40 -15.02 -29.29 -19.21
N ALA A 41 -15.01 -28.26 -18.35
CA ALA A 41 -13.79 -27.61 -17.90
C ALA A 41 -12.96 -28.61 -17.09
N GLU A 42 -11.86 -29.07 -17.69
CA GLU A 42 -10.84 -29.87 -17.03
C GLU A 42 -10.20 -29.02 -15.92
N THR A 43 -10.56 -29.30 -14.67
CA THR A 43 -9.98 -28.69 -13.48
C THR A 43 -8.56 -29.21 -13.29
N THR A 44 -7.60 -28.57 -13.95
CA THR A 44 -6.18 -28.75 -13.63
C THR A 44 -5.96 -28.45 -12.15
N PRO A 45 -5.35 -29.36 -11.37
CA PRO A 45 -5.05 -29.12 -9.96
C PRO A 45 -4.18 -27.87 -9.83
N ALA A 46 -4.61 -26.96 -8.97
CA ALA A 46 -3.91 -25.71 -8.71
C ALA A 46 -2.57 -26.04 -8.04
N VAL A 47 -1.49 -25.94 -8.81
CA VAL A 47 -0.11 -25.96 -8.30
C VAL A 47 0.05 -24.79 -7.34
N ASP A 48 0.40 -25.08 -6.08
CA ASP A 48 0.65 -24.09 -5.04
C ASP A 48 1.93 -23.31 -5.41
N PRO A 49 1.83 -22.01 -5.77
CA PRO A 49 2.96 -21.27 -6.32
C PRO A 49 4.05 -20.94 -5.29
N LEU A 50 3.86 -21.30 -4.01
CA LEU A 50 4.81 -20.98 -2.95
C LEU A 50 5.91 -22.02 -2.78
N ILE A 51 5.72 -23.25 -3.27
CA ILE A 51 6.73 -24.32 -3.15
C ILE A 51 7.31 -24.57 -4.54
N GLY A 52 8.58 -24.23 -4.74
CA GLY A 52 9.30 -24.53 -5.97
C GLY A 52 9.38 -26.05 -6.20
N ASP A 53 9.65 -26.45 -7.44
CA ASP A 53 9.83 -27.87 -7.80
C ASP A 53 10.96 -28.56 -7.01
N ASP A 54 11.82 -27.78 -6.35
CA ASP A 54 12.91 -28.20 -5.47
C ASP A 54 12.51 -28.28 -3.98
N GLY A 55 11.23 -28.07 -3.65
CA GLY A 55 10.73 -28.03 -2.28
C GLY A 55 11.17 -26.78 -1.49
N LYS A 56 11.82 -25.81 -2.14
CA LYS A 56 12.21 -24.55 -1.50
C LYS A 56 11.21 -23.46 -1.83
N LEU A 57 10.98 -22.58 -0.86
CA LEU A 57 10.20 -21.37 -1.09
C LEU A 57 10.94 -20.51 -2.13
N LYS A 58 10.37 -20.35 -3.32
CA LYS A 58 10.92 -19.41 -4.31
C LYS A 58 10.83 -18.01 -3.67
N PRO A 59 11.92 -17.21 -3.67
CA PRO A 59 11.84 -15.84 -3.22
C PRO A 59 10.81 -15.13 -4.09
N VAL A 60 9.71 -14.69 -3.46
CA VAL A 60 8.70 -13.88 -4.14
C VAL A 60 9.36 -12.53 -4.40
N VAL A 61 9.76 -12.30 -5.65
CA VAL A 61 10.26 -10.99 -6.08
C VAL A 61 9.08 -10.04 -5.96
N ASP A 62 9.16 -9.15 -4.99
CA ASP A 62 8.10 -8.21 -4.68
C ASP A 62 8.30 -6.94 -5.52
N GLU A 63 7.42 -6.71 -6.49
CA GLU A 63 7.50 -5.55 -7.40
C GLU A 63 7.09 -4.23 -6.72
N TYR A 64 6.59 -4.28 -5.48
CA TYR A 64 6.08 -3.12 -4.76
C TYR A 64 7.11 -2.65 -3.74
N VAL A 65 7.48 -1.37 -3.82
CA VAL A 65 8.45 -0.76 -2.92
C VAL A 65 7.77 -0.03 -1.75
N PRO A 66 8.41 0.09 -0.58
CA PRO A 66 7.85 0.87 0.53
C PRO A 66 7.78 2.37 0.18
N MET A 67 6.79 3.09 0.74
CA MET A 67 6.61 4.54 0.59
C MET A 67 7.60 5.39 1.41
N THR A 68 8.90 5.09 1.30
CA THR A 68 9.95 5.91 1.90
C THR A 68 10.14 7.20 1.10
N ILE A 69 10.73 8.23 1.71
CA ILE A 69 10.92 9.52 1.02
C ILE A 69 11.82 9.40 -0.21
N GLU A 70 12.81 8.50 -0.18
CA GLU A 70 13.69 8.21 -1.31
C GLU A 70 12.90 7.65 -2.48
N ASN A 71 12.05 6.64 -2.24
CA ASN A 71 11.22 6.05 -3.30
C ASN A 71 10.16 7.03 -3.80
N LEU A 72 9.57 7.84 -2.91
CA LEU A 72 8.63 8.89 -3.30
C LEU A 72 9.30 9.97 -4.14
N SER A 73 10.54 10.37 -3.80
CA SER A 73 11.30 11.35 -4.59
C SER A 73 11.52 10.87 -6.02
N LYS A 74 11.91 9.60 -6.20
CA LYS A 74 12.06 8.98 -7.52
C LYS A 74 10.72 8.92 -8.27
N MET A 75 9.63 8.56 -7.60
CA MET A 75 8.30 8.59 -8.20
C MET A 75 7.90 10.00 -8.67
N TYR A 76 8.20 11.06 -7.90
CA TYR A 76 7.90 12.44 -8.33
C TYR A 76 8.63 12.82 -9.61
N TRP A 77 9.89 12.40 -9.78
CA TRP A 77 10.59 12.52 -11.05
C TRP A 77 9.92 11.71 -12.16
N ALA A 78 9.49 10.47 -11.88
CA ALA A 78 8.82 9.61 -12.86
C ALA A 78 7.52 10.23 -13.42
N VAL A 79 6.80 11.00 -12.59
CA VAL A 79 5.58 11.73 -12.99
C VAL A 79 5.86 13.19 -13.44
N ALA A 80 7.13 13.53 -13.69
CA ALA A 80 7.59 14.83 -14.22
C ALA A 80 7.11 16.05 -13.40
N LEU A 81 7.08 15.94 -12.07
CA LEU A 81 6.78 17.11 -11.23
C LEU A 81 7.98 18.05 -11.04
N PRO A 82 9.20 17.56 -10.75
CA PRO A 82 10.37 18.42 -10.65
C PRO A 82 10.91 18.80 -12.03
N ASN A 83 11.60 19.94 -12.11
CA ASN A 83 12.21 20.45 -13.32
C ASN A 83 13.64 19.93 -13.47
N ILE A 84 13.91 19.18 -14.55
CA ILE A 84 15.23 18.62 -14.86
C ILE A 84 16.30 19.66 -15.18
N ASP A 85 15.93 20.94 -15.34
CA ASP A 85 16.85 22.07 -15.53
C ASP A 85 16.99 22.94 -14.27
N SER A 86 16.16 22.72 -13.24
CA SER A 86 16.26 23.44 -11.96
C SER A 86 17.40 22.87 -11.13
N ASP A 87 18.35 23.70 -10.71
CA ASP A 87 19.43 23.29 -9.79
C ASP A 87 18.86 22.90 -8.41
N ASP A 88 17.84 23.64 -7.94
CA ASP A 88 17.21 23.39 -6.63
C ASP A 88 16.51 22.02 -6.57
N ASP A 89 15.87 21.59 -7.66
CA ASP A 89 15.20 20.29 -7.71
C ASP A 89 16.21 19.13 -7.70
N ILE A 90 17.37 19.32 -8.33
CA ILE A 90 18.49 18.35 -8.32
C ILE A 90 19.14 18.31 -6.95
N ASP A 91 19.36 19.45 -6.33
CA ASP A 91 19.91 19.53 -4.98
C ASP A 91 18.98 18.85 -3.97
N ASN A 92 17.67 19.06 -4.08
CA ASN A 92 16.68 18.39 -3.24
C ASN A 92 16.67 16.87 -3.47
N TYR A 93 16.82 16.42 -4.73
CA TYR A 93 16.96 14.99 -5.03
C TYR A 93 18.21 14.39 -4.38
N LEU A 94 19.36 15.08 -4.48
CA LEU A 94 20.63 14.67 -3.87
C LEU A 94 20.56 14.70 -2.35
N LEU A 95 19.92 15.71 -1.76
CA LEU A 95 19.68 15.79 -0.31
C LEU A 95 18.91 14.57 0.21
N ILE A 96 17.90 14.12 -0.54
CA ILE A 96 17.06 12.99 -0.16
C ILE A 96 17.77 11.66 -0.38
N ASN A 97 18.39 11.45 -1.55
CA ASN A 97 18.87 10.13 -1.97
C ASN A 97 20.37 9.92 -1.71
N GLU A 98 21.16 10.98 -1.62
CA GLU A 98 22.63 10.96 -1.62
C GLU A 98 23.19 11.89 -0.52
N CYS A 99 22.68 11.76 0.72
CA CYS A 99 23.01 12.66 1.83
C CYS A 99 24.51 12.79 2.13
N GLU A 100 25.29 11.70 2.03
CA GLU A 100 26.74 11.75 2.25
C GLU A 100 27.43 12.65 1.20
N MET A 101 27.01 12.55 -0.06
CA MET A 101 27.54 13.38 -1.13
C MET A 101 27.15 14.84 -0.95
N TYR A 102 25.88 15.09 -0.62
CA TYR A 102 25.37 16.44 -0.34
C TYR A 102 26.17 17.10 0.78
N THR A 103 26.25 16.46 1.95
CA THR A 103 26.95 17.04 3.12
C THR A 103 28.43 17.29 2.89
N LYS A 104 29.09 16.47 2.07
CA LYS A 104 30.53 16.58 1.79
C LYS A 104 30.88 17.65 0.76
N PHE A 105 30.08 17.80 -0.29
CA PHE A 105 30.46 18.58 -1.48
C PHE A 105 29.60 19.82 -1.73
N TYR A 106 28.48 20.01 -1.04
CA TYR A 106 27.55 21.12 -1.29
C TYR A 106 28.19 22.52 -1.22
N HIS A 107 29.23 22.70 -0.41
CA HIS A 107 29.96 23.98 -0.28
C HIS A 107 31.13 24.15 -1.27
N ASN A 108 31.38 23.16 -2.14
CA ASN A 108 32.41 23.23 -3.17
C ASN A 108 31.74 23.43 -4.54
N ASP A 109 31.63 24.69 -4.97
CA ASP A 109 30.88 25.08 -6.17
C ASP A 109 31.33 24.35 -7.44
N PHE A 110 32.63 24.07 -7.59
CA PHE A 110 33.16 23.41 -8.79
C PHE A 110 32.80 21.92 -8.84
N GLU A 111 33.00 21.21 -7.73
CA GLU A 111 32.63 19.79 -7.62
C GLU A 111 31.10 19.63 -7.67
N TRP A 112 30.37 20.55 -7.02
CA TRP A 112 28.91 20.49 -6.96
C TRP A 112 28.25 20.66 -8.33
N GLN A 113 28.80 21.54 -9.19
CA GLN A 113 28.33 21.66 -10.57
C GLN A 113 28.48 20.36 -11.36
N GLU A 114 29.61 19.65 -11.21
CA GLU A 114 29.82 18.37 -11.88
C GLU A 114 28.89 17.29 -11.33
N ILE A 115 28.70 17.25 -10.01
CA ILE A 115 27.74 16.35 -9.35
C ILE A 115 26.33 16.59 -9.91
N ARG A 116 25.84 17.84 -9.94
CA ARG A 116 24.53 18.18 -10.52
C ARG A 116 24.40 17.68 -11.96
N ARG A 117 25.42 17.92 -12.80
CA ARG A 117 25.43 17.49 -14.20
C ARG A 117 25.28 15.97 -14.33
N VAL A 118 26.07 15.22 -13.57
CA VAL A 118 26.01 13.74 -13.55
C VAL A 118 24.66 13.25 -13.02
N THR A 119 24.09 13.90 -12.01
CA THR A 119 22.78 13.56 -11.47
C THR A 119 21.65 13.81 -12.47
N ARG A 120 21.69 14.92 -13.23
CA ARG A 120 20.72 15.16 -14.31
C ARG A 120 20.78 14.04 -15.36
N ASP A 121 21.99 13.69 -15.81
CA ASP A 121 22.20 12.58 -16.76
C ASP A 121 21.66 11.25 -16.20
N TYR A 122 21.88 10.99 -14.91
CA TYR A 122 21.38 9.79 -14.24
C TYR A 122 19.85 9.76 -14.22
N ILE A 123 19.20 10.85 -13.78
CA ILE A 123 17.74 10.92 -13.70
C ILE A 123 17.13 10.73 -15.09
N GLN A 124 17.61 11.43 -16.10
CA GLN A 124 17.10 11.30 -17.47
C GLN A 124 17.20 9.87 -18.02
N LYS A 125 18.31 9.16 -17.73
CA LYS A 125 18.51 7.78 -18.20
C LYS A 125 17.66 6.76 -17.44
N ASN A 126 17.34 7.00 -16.18
CA ASN A 126 16.69 6.03 -15.29
C ASN A 126 15.24 6.36 -14.93
N ILE A 127 14.69 7.49 -15.41
CA ILE A 127 13.34 7.96 -15.06
C ILE A 127 12.25 6.91 -15.33
N THR A 128 12.42 6.07 -16.36
CA THR A 128 11.49 4.99 -16.71
C THR A 128 11.56 3.78 -15.77
N GLN A 129 12.63 3.66 -14.99
CA GLN A 129 12.85 2.61 -14.00
C GLN A 129 12.44 3.04 -12.59
N PHE A 130 12.12 4.32 -12.40
CA PHE A 130 11.69 4.83 -11.11
C PHE A 130 10.35 4.20 -10.68
N PRO A 131 10.20 3.87 -9.39
CA PRO A 131 9.06 3.08 -8.92
C PRO A 131 7.75 3.84 -9.06
N GLN A 132 6.73 3.13 -9.54
CA GLN A 132 5.32 3.59 -9.56
C GLN A 132 4.41 2.66 -8.76
N THR A 133 4.92 1.52 -8.33
CA THR A 133 4.24 0.49 -7.55
C THR A 133 4.72 0.53 -6.11
N PHE A 134 3.79 0.72 -5.18
CA PHE A 134 4.08 0.90 -3.77
C PHE A 134 3.27 -0.03 -2.89
N GLU A 135 3.85 -0.37 -1.74
CA GLU A 135 3.12 -1.01 -0.64
C GLU A 135 2.70 0.01 0.42
N VAL A 136 1.46 -0.11 0.90
CA VAL A 136 0.95 0.61 2.08
C VAL A 136 0.61 -0.41 3.15
N ILE A 137 1.31 -0.36 4.28
CA ILE A 137 1.05 -1.25 5.42
C ILE A 137 0.24 -0.48 6.46
N MET A 138 -0.92 -1.03 6.86
CA MET A 138 -1.79 -0.44 7.89
C MET A 138 -2.23 -1.52 8.88
N PRO A 139 -2.31 -1.20 10.19
CA PRO A 139 -2.89 -2.11 11.15
C PRO A 139 -4.42 -2.19 10.97
N ILE A 140 -4.96 -3.38 11.21
CA ILE A 140 -6.39 -3.66 11.33
C ILE A 140 -6.61 -4.49 12.60
N TYR A 141 -7.78 -4.32 13.20
CA TYR A 141 -8.14 -5.00 14.44
C TYR A 141 -9.14 -6.11 14.14
N LEU A 142 -8.82 -7.33 14.55
CA LEU A 142 -9.63 -8.51 14.29
C LEU A 142 -10.53 -8.80 15.49
N ASP A 143 -11.82 -8.99 15.20
CA ASP A 143 -12.80 -9.44 16.19
C ASP A 143 -12.74 -10.99 16.30
N ARG A 144 -13.85 -11.61 16.72
CA ARG A 144 -14.01 -13.05 16.83
C ARG A 144 -13.88 -13.72 15.46
N TYR A 145 -13.20 -14.87 15.48
CA TYR A 145 -13.18 -15.78 14.35
C TYR A 145 -14.52 -16.52 14.26
N ASP A 146 -15.13 -16.51 13.08
CA ASP A 146 -16.32 -17.30 12.78
C ASP A 146 -15.88 -18.64 12.18
N ILE A 147 -15.99 -19.70 12.98
CA ILE A 147 -15.59 -21.06 12.58
C ILE A 147 -16.47 -21.56 11.42
N GLY A 148 -17.76 -21.22 11.41
CA GLY A 148 -18.69 -21.69 10.37
C GLY A 148 -18.47 -21.01 9.03
N ALA A 149 -18.06 -19.73 9.05
CA ALA A 149 -17.77 -18.96 7.85
C ALA A 149 -16.28 -18.93 7.46
N GLU A 150 -15.41 -19.55 8.26
CA GLU A 150 -13.94 -19.58 8.10
C GLU A 150 -13.33 -18.20 7.84
N LYS A 151 -13.64 -17.24 8.74
CA LYS A 151 -13.18 -15.87 8.58
C LYS A 151 -13.02 -15.13 9.90
N PHE A 152 -12.08 -14.19 9.92
CA PHE A 152 -12.05 -13.13 10.94
C PHE A 152 -12.96 -12.00 10.51
N LEU A 153 -13.81 -11.54 11.43
CA LEU A 153 -14.45 -10.24 11.28
C LEU A 153 -13.43 -9.15 11.62
N ILE A 154 -13.45 -8.03 10.89
CA ILE A 154 -12.66 -6.85 11.21
C ILE A 154 -13.51 -5.94 12.10
N GLU A 155 -12.93 -5.40 13.17
CA GLU A 155 -13.65 -4.48 14.03
C GLU A 155 -14.15 -3.26 13.24
N PRO A 156 -15.39 -2.78 13.48
CA PRO A 156 -16.02 -1.73 12.66
C PRO A 156 -15.17 -0.47 12.46
N GLU A 157 -14.36 -0.08 13.45
CA GLU A 157 -13.50 1.11 13.38
C GLU A 157 -12.29 0.95 12.45
N SER A 158 -11.91 -0.29 12.13
CA SER A 158 -10.76 -0.61 11.27
C SER A 158 -11.17 -1.24 9.92
N GLN A 159 -12.47 -1.33 9.65
CA GLN A 159 -12.98 -1.78 8.36
C GLN A 159 -12.72 -0.76 7.25
N PHE A 160 -12.49 -1.27 6.04
CA PHE A 160 -12.53 -0.46 4.83
C PHE A 160 -13.93 -0.61 4.21
N ILE A 161 -14.70 0.48 4.12
CA ILE A 161 -16.04 0.45 3.53
C ILE A 161 -16.12 1.52 2.45
N GLY A 162 -16.05 1.10 1.18
CA GLY A 162 -16.15 2.00 0.03
C GLY A 162 -15.09 3.11 0.05
N VAL A 163 -13.88 2.80 0.51
CA VAL A 163 -12.78 3.76 0.62
C VAL A 163 -12.29 4.10 -0.77
N SER A 164 -12.64 5.29 -1.25
CA SER A 164 -12.18 5.86 -2.52
C SER A 164 -11.02 6.84 -2.34
N ARG A 165 -10.74 7.26 -1.10
CA ARG A 165 -9.67 8.19 -0.75
C ARG A 165 -8.94 7.71 0.48
N LEU A 166 -7.63 7.49 0.37
CA LEU A 166 -6.76 7.05 1.46
C LEU A 166 -5.68 8.08 1.74
N ASP A 167 -5.55 8.50 3.00
CA ASP A 167 -4.52 9.42 3.46
C ASP A 167 -3.35 8.63 4.08
N THR A 168 -2.19 8.63 3.44
CA THR A 168 -1.00 7.94 3.96
C THR A 168 -0.31 8.87 4.96
N ARG A 169 -0.46 8.56 6.25
CA ARG A 169 0.27 9.25 7.34
C ARG A 169 1.53 8.49 7.72
N TYR A 170 2.23 7.96 6.71
CA TYR A 170 3.28 6.97 6.90
C TYR A 170 4.60 7.61 7.36
N ASN A 171 4.88 8.82 6.88
CA ASN A 171 6.17 9.47 7.12
C ASN A 171 6.01 10.55 8.18
N ASN A 172 6.72 10.36 9.29
CA ASN A 172 6.78 11.35 10.34
C ASN A 172 7.47 12.60 9.80
N VAL A 173 6.77 13.73 9.88
CA VAL A 173 7.27 15.02 9.38
C VAL A 173 8.44 15.50 10.23
N SER A 174 8.58 15.00 11.47
CA SER A 174 9.67 15.38 12.36
C SER A 174 11.00 14.65 12.09
N ASP A 175 11.01 13.62 11.25
CA ASP A 175 12.26 12.89 10.99
C ASP A 175 13.20 13.75 10.15
N ASP A 176 14.46 13.85 10.54
CA ASP A 176 15.44 14.68 9.83
C ASP A 176 15.84 14.00 8.51
N ILE A 177 15.71 14.70 7.38
CA ILE A 177 16.30 14.24 6.13
C ILE A 177 17.66 14.92 6.00
N CYS A 178 18.72 14.15 6.15
CA CYS A 178 20.08 14.68 6.06
C CYS A 178 20.35 15.87 7.00
N GLY A 179 19.82 15.81 8.23
CA GLY A 179 19.92 16.89 9.22
C GLY A 179 18.96 18.08 8.98
N VAL A 180 18.16 18.03 7.93
CA VAL A 180 17.14 19.04 7.62
C VAL A 180 15.79 18.62 8.21
N LYS A 181 15.32 19.40 9.19
CA LYS A 181 14.03 19.23 9.88
C LYS A 181 12.84 19.78 9.11
N SER A 182 13.09 20.63 8.11
CA SER A 182 12.02 21.28 7.36
C SER A 182 11.44 20.39 6.28
N THR A 183 10.25 20.76 5.82
CA THR A 183 9.69 20.21 4.58
C THR A 183 10.60 20.58 3.41
N ILE A 184 10.97 19.59 2.62
CA ILE A 184 11.65 19.82 1.34
C ILE A 184 10.59 20.27 0.34
N GLU A 185 10.80 21.42 -0.29
CA GLU A 185 9.88 21.98 -1.28
C GLU A 185 9.64 20.97 -2.42
N ASN A 186 8.40 20.87 -2.92
CA ASN A 186 8.00 19.91 -3.98
C ASN A 186 8.14 18.41 -3.67
N TYR A 187 8.65 18.02 -2.50
CA TYR A 187 8.79 16.62 -2.08
C TYR A 187 7.96 16.32 -0.82
N PRO A 188 6.61 16.34 -0.91
CA PRO A 188 5.79 16.01 0.24
C PRO A 188 5.99 14.55 0.65
N ARG A 189 6.15 14.32 1.96
CA ARG A 189 6.38 12.98 2.52
C ARG A 189 5.12 12.13 2.63
N ASN A 190 3.96 12.78 2.65
CA ASN A 190 2.66 12.13 2.84
C ASN A 190 1.85 12.24 1.55
N LEU A 191 1.06 11.22 1.26
CA LEU A 191 0.24 11.17 0.05
C LEU A 191 -1.25 11.10 0.40
N VAL A 192 -2.07 11.54 -0.55
CA VAL A 192 -3.48 11.20 -0.59
C VAL A 192 -3.78 10.45 -1.88
N LEU A 193 -4.20 9.20 -1.74
CA LEU A 193 -4.48 8.29 -2.85
C LEU A 193 -5.97 8.33 -3.14
N ASN A 194 -6.35 8.79 -4.32
CA ASN A 194 -7.71 8.70 -4.84
C ASN A 194 -7.80 7.45 -5.70
N PHE A 195 -8.57 6.47 -5.27
CA PHE A 195 -8.77 5.23 -5.99
C PHE A 195 -9.89 5.37 -7.03
N ASN A 196 -9.65 4.88 -8.23
CA ASN A 196 -10.67 4.86 -9.28
C ASN A 196 -11.82 3.88 -8.95
N LEU A 197 -11.54 2.86 -8.15
CA LEU A 197 -12.51 1.89 -7.64
C LEU A 197 -12.49 1.92 -6.10
N PRO A 198 -13.64 2.10 -5.44
CA PRO A 198 -13.71 2.08 -3.98
C PRO A 198 -13.27 0.72 -3.42
N PHE A 199 -12.44 0.74 -2.39
CA PHE A 199 -11.96 -0.45 -1.69
C PHE A 199 -12.85 -0.80 -0.51
N SER A 200 -13.18 -2.08 -0.35
CA SER A 200 -13.90 -2.58 0.82
C SER A 200 -13.29 -3.87 1.34
N LEU A 201 -13.09 -3.93 2.66
CA LEU A 201 -12.59 -5.07 3.39
C LEU A 201 -13.25 -5.08 4.78
N ARG A 202 -14.12 -6.07 5.00
CA ARG A 202 -14.94 -6.21 6.23
C ARG A 202 -14.62 -7.47 7.02
N ASP A 203 -14.18 -8.50 6.31
CA ASP A 203 -13.78 -9.77 6.88
C ASP A 203 -12.57 -10.31 6.11
N ILE A 204 -11.91 -11.27 6.72
CA ILE A 204 -10.70 -11.89 6.19
C ILE A 204 -10.93 -13.40 6.17
N PRO A 205 -11.10 -14.02 5.00
CA PRO A 205 -11.27 -15.46 4.91
C PRO A 205 -9.93 -16.14 5.24
N VAL A 206 -9.91 -16.92 6.31
CA VAL A 206 -8.73 -17.59 6.83
C VAL A 206 -9.15 -18.98 7.29
N LYS A 207 -8.36 -19.99 6.99
CA LYS A 207 -8.67 -21.36 7.42
C LYS A 207 -8.55 -21.52 8.95
N PRO A 208 -9.28 -22.48 9.56
CA PRO A 208 -9.23 -22.70 11.01
C PRO A 208 -7.82 -22.93 11.56
N GLU A 209 -6.95 -23.66 10.86
CA GLU A 209 -5.61 -23.99 11.33
C GLU A 209 -4.71 -22.74 11.40
N VAL A 210 -4.82 -21.86 10.40
CA VAL A 210 -4.08 -20.59 10.35
C VAL A 210 -4.63 -19.61 11.38
N ALA A 211 -5.95 -19.58 11.56
CA ALA A 211 -6.61 -18.74 12.55
C ALA A 211 -6.23 -19.15 13.98
N GLU A 212 -6.21 -20.45 14.28
CA GLU A 212 -5.79 -20.99 15.57
C GLU A 212 -4.33 -20.65 15.86
N PHE A 213 -3.43 -20.90 14.91
CA PHE A 213 -2.01 -20.56 15.05
C PHE A 213 -1.82 -19.06 15.33
N TYR A 214 -2.49 -18.20 14.56
CA TYR A 214 -2.47 -16.75 14.79
C TYR A 214 -2.96 -16.36 16.19
N MET A 215 -4.09 -16.91 16.63
CA MET A 215 -4.66 -16.59 17.94
C MET A 215 -3.75 -17.03 19.09
N GLN A 216 -3.12 -18.21 18.98
CA GLN A 216 -2.17 -18.72 19.97
C GLN A 216 -0.92 -17.83 20.03
N GLU A 217 -0.36 -17.45 18.88
CA GLU A 217 0.83 -16.60 18.82
C GLU A 217 0.55 -15.18 19.36
N SER A 218 -0.59 -14.59 18.98
CA SER A 218 -1.03 -13.29 19.49
C SER A 218 -1.25 -13.32 21.02
N LEU A 219 -1.85 -14.40 21.55
CA LEU A 219 -2.03 -14.57 22.99
C LEU A 219 -0.69 -14.70 23.71
N ARG A 220 0.24 -15.51 23.17
CA ARG A 220 1.59 -15.68 23.73
C ARG A 220 2.34 -14.35 23.82
N GLN A 221 2.25 -13.51 22.79
CA GLN A 221 2.86 -12.18 22.80
C GLN A 221 2.26 -11.28 23.89
N PHE A 222 0.93 -11.30 24.04
CA PHE A 222 0.24 -10.55 25.09
C PHE A 222 0.60 -11.05 26.50
N GLU A 223 0.67 -12.36 26.70
CA GLU A 223 1.07 -12.96 27.97
C GLU A 223 2.53 -12.67 28.34
N GLY A 224 3.39 -12.42 27.35
CA GLY A 224 4.77 -11.97 27.55
C GLY A 224 4.91 -10.52 28.01
N LEU A 225 3.86 -9.70 27.93
CA LEU A 225 3.93 -8.28 28.30
C LEU A 225 4.02 -8.07 29.84
N PRO A 226 4.69 -7.01 30.31
CA PRO A 226 4.65 -6.61 31.71
C PRO A 226 3.21 -6.38 32.21
N ASN A 227 2.91 -6.73 33.46
CA ASN A 227 1.56 -6.61 34.05
C ASN A 227 0.93 -5.21 33.91
N LYS A 228 1.75 -4.14 33.88
CA LYS A 228 1.26 -2.77 33.66
C LYS A 228 0.62 -2.58 32.28
N LEU A 229 1.10 -3.30 31.26
CA LEU A 229 0.56 -3.25 29.89
C LEU A 229 -0.59 -4.23 29.68
N LYS A 230 -0.63 -5.33 30.45
CA LYS A 230 -1.77 -6.28 30.46
C LYS A 230 -3.07 -5.69 31.00
N LEU A 231 -3.03 -4.50 31.61
CA LEU A 231 -4.22 -3.74 32.00
C LEU A 231 -4.97 -3.19 30.78
N MET A 232 -4.34 -3.14 29.60
CA MET A 232 -5.00 -2.82 28.34
C MET A 232 -5.76 -4.06 27.83
N ASN A 233 -6.90 -3.82 27.18
CA ASN A 233 -7.68 -4.90 26.58
C ASN A 233 -6.83 -5.64 25.54
N TYR A 234 -6.91 -6.97 25.54
CA TYR A 234 -6.28 -7.80 24.51
C TYR A 234 -6.91 -7.49 23.15
N GLU A 235 -6.13 -6.90 22.26
CA GLU A 235 -6.51 -6.58 20.89
C GLU A 235 -5.74 -7.49 19.92
N ARG A 236 -6.45 -8.09 18.96
CA ARG A 236 -5.83 -8.89 17.90
C ARG A 236 -5.50 -7.98 16.74
N VAL A 237 -4.23 -7.64 16.61
CA VAL A 237 -3.75 -6.78 15.50
C VAL A 237 -3.27 -7.65 14.36
N ALA A 238 -3.72 -7.33 13.16
CA ALA A 238 -3.16 -7.83 11.91
C ALA A 238 -2.77 -6.63 11.03
N PHE A 239 -2.04 -6.87 9.95
CA PHE A 239 -1.52 -5.82 9.09
C PHE A 239 -1.99 -6.07 7.66
N VAL A 240 -2.75 -5.12 7.12
CA VAL A 240 -3.09 -5.10 5.69
C VAL A 240 -1.96 -4.42 4.93
N ARG A 241 -1.45 -5.11 3.92
CA ARG A 241 -0.50 -4.60 2.95
C ARG A 241 -1.24 -4.37 1.64
N LEU A 242 -1.58 -3.12 1.34
CA LEU A 242 -2.16 -2.74 0.05
C LEU A 242 -1.05 -2.63 -0.99
N LYS A 243 -1.27 -3.24 -2.15
CA LYS A 243 -0.44 -3.15 -3.35
C LYS A 243 -1.04 -2.10 -4.26
N VAL A 244 -0.36 -0.99 -4.47
CA VAL A 244 -0.91 0.19 -5.13
C VAL A 244 -0.02 0.65 -6.28
N THR A 245 -0.59 0.85 -7.46
CA THR A 245 0.06 1.53 -8.59
C THR A 245 -0.39 2.99 -8.64
N MET A 246 0.57 3.91 -8.67
CA MET A 246 0.34 5.34 -8.89
C MET A 246 0.09 5.59 -10.39
N LEU A 247 -1.00 6.27 -10.73
CA LEU A 247 -1.40 6.49 -12.12
C LEU A 247 -1.08 7.91 -12.57
N GLN A 248 -1.54 8.90 -11.81
CA GLN A 248 -1.46 10.30 -12.22
C GLN A 248 -1.40 11.22 -11.00
N PHE A 249 -0.51 12.22 -11.05
CA PHE A 249 -0.52 13.31 -10.08
C PHE A 249 -1.71 14.24 -10.33
N LYS A 250 -2.37 14.65 -9.25
CA LYS A 250 -3.48 15.61 -9.31
C LYS A 250 -3.06 17.00 -8.86
N GLU A 251 -2.61 17.12 -7.61
CA GLU A 251 -2.31 18.42 -6.98
C GLU A 251 -1.50 18.24 -5.70
N PHE A 252 -0.86 19.30 -5.24
CA PHE A 252 -0.39 19.40 -3.85
C PHE A 252 -1.48 20.02 -2.99
N THR A 253 -1.69 19.48 -1.78
CA THR A 253 -2.72 19.98 -0.87
C THR A 253 -2.21 20.09 0.57
N ARG A 254 -2.73 21.05 1.33
CA ARG A 254 -2.56 21.17 2.78
C ARG A 254 -3.93 21.07 3.43
N VAL A 255 -4.08 20.19 4.40
CA VAL A 255 -5.33 20.09 5.19
C VAL A 255 -5.16 20.94 6.44
N GLY A 256 -5.75 22.15 6.45
CA GLY A 256 -5.54 23.13 7.51
C GLY A 256 -4.07 23.54 7.61
N ASN A 257 -3.54 23.56 8.84
CA ASN A 257 -2.10 23.80 9.12
C ASN A 257 -1.27 22.50 9.05
N GLY A 258 -1.80 21.44 8.45
CA GLY A 258 -1.12 20.17 8.29
C GLY A 258 0.02 20.21 7.26
N PRO A 259 0.84 19.15 7.19
CA PRO A 259 1.93 19.06 6.23
C PRO A 259 1.41 19.04 4.78
N LEU A 260 2.26 19.48 3.85
CA LEU A 260 2.00 19.35 2.42
C LEU A 260 1.87 17.88 2.05
N LYS A 261 0.86 17.55 1.22
CA LYS A 261 0.60 16.21 0.72
C LYS A 261 0.53 16.21 -0.80
N GLY A 262 1.07 15.17 -1.42
CA GLY A 262 0.85 14.89 -2.84
C GLY A 262 -0.44 14.12 -3.05
N VAL A 263 -1.36 14.62 -3.88
CA VAL A 263 -2.60 13.92 -4.22
C VAL A 263 -2.41 13.18 -5.54
N PHE A 264 -2.64 11.87 -5.53
CA PHE A 264 -2.50 11.01 -6.71
C PHE A 264 -3.79 10.26 -7.00
N PHE A 265 -4.07 10.03 -8.28
CA PHE A 265 -4.93 8.93 -8.69
C PHE A 265 -4.13 7.64 -8.65
N ALA A 266 -4.72 6.60 -8.07
CA ALA A 266 -4.07 5.33 -7.85
C ALA A 266 -5.02 4.16 -8.12
N ARG A 267 -4.45 2.99 -8.37
CA ARG A 267 -5.18 1.72 -8.48
C ARG A 267 -4.66 0.75 -7.44
N ILE A 268 -5.55 0.03 -6.78
CA ILE A 268 -5.17 -1.10 -5.93
C ILE A 268 -5.06 -2.33 -6.81
N ASP A 269 -3.89 -2.95 -6.84
CA ASP A 269 -3.61 -4.16 -7.61
C ASP A 269 -3.84 -5.43 -6.79
N GLY A 270 -3.96 -5.31 -5.47
CA GLY A 270 -4.26 -6.40 -4.54
C GLY A 270 -4.00 -6.01 -3.09
N TYR A 271 -4.18 -6.96 -2.18
CA TYR A 271 -3.79 -6.80 -0.79
C TYR A 271 -3.37 -8.14 -0.17
N ASP A 272 -2.50 -8.06 0.81
CA ASP A 272 -2.11 -9.19 1.65
C ASP A 272 -2.44 -8.86 3.11
N ILE A 273 -2.78 -9.88 3.90
CA ILE A 273 -3.00 -9.77 5.35
C ILE A 273 -1.90 -10.57 6.04
N PHE A 274 -1.17 -9.90 6.91
CA PHE A 274 -0.13 -10.50 7.75
C PHE A 274 -0.52 -10.44 9.21
N ALA A 275 -0.06 -11.41 9.99
CA ALA A 275 -0.20 -11.35 11.45
C ALA A 275 0.77 -10.35 12.10
N ASP A 276 1.88 -10.04 11.43
CA ASP A 276 2.94 -9.19 11.94
C ASP A 276 3.35 -8.10 10.95
N GLN A 277 3.89 -6.99 11.47
CA GLN A 277 4.31 -5.85 10.68
C GLN A 277 5.49 -6.18 9.74
N ASN A 278 6.32 -7.16 10.09
CA ASN A 278 7.49 -7.55 9.32
C ASN A 278 7.15 -8.50 8.17
N LYS A 279 5.87 -8.74 7.89
CA LYS A 279 5.37 -9.56 6.79
C LYS A 279 5.86 -11.02 6.87
N ARG A 280 6.10 -11.56 8.06
CA ARG A 280 6.63 -12.93 8.24
C ARG A 280 5.54 -14.00 8.14
N LEU A 281 4.35 -13.72 8.66
CA LEU A 281 3.24 -14.67 8.70
C LEU A 281 2.06 -14.19 7.84
N LEU A 282 2.00 -14.68 6.60
CA LEU A 282 0.90 -14.41 5.69
C LEU A 282 -0.36 -15.20 6.09
N MET A 283 -1.46 -14.50 6.33
CA MET A 283 -2.77 -15.09 6.65
C MET A 283 -3.65 -15.22 5.40
N TYR A 284 -3.65 -14.19 4.54
CA TYR A 284 -4.51 -14.12 3.36
C TYR A 284 -3.90 -13.24 2.27
N SER A 285 -4.20 -13.51 1.00
CA SER A 285 -3.76 -12.68 -0.13
C SER A 285 -4.83 -12.66 -1.22
N GLU A 286 -5.10 -11.48 -1.77
CA GLU A 286 -5.97 -11.28 -2.93
C GLU A 286 -5.30 -10.37 -3.96
N SER A 287 -5.46 -10.71 -5.24
CA SER A 287 -4.89 -9.95 -6.37
C SER A 287 -5.97 -9.60 -7.39
N PHE A 288 -5.97 -8.33 -7.82
CA PHE A 288 -6.91 -7.73 -8.76
C PHE A 288 -6.33 -7.55 -10.17
N SER A 289 -5.03 -7.78 -10.37
CA SER A 289 -4.31 -7.51 -11.62
C SER A 289 -4.76 -8.35 -12.82
N ASN A 290 -5.47 -9.45 -12.59
CA ASN A 290 -6.09 -10.22 -13.64
C ASN A 290 -7.55 -9.76 -13.80
N GLY A 291 -7.86 -8.99 -14.84
CA GLY A 291 -9.24 -8.62 -15.26
C GLY A 291 -10.21 -9.79 -15.52
N LYS A 292 -9.86 -11.00 -15.08
CA LYS A 292 -10.71 -12.15 -14.83
C LYS A 292 -10.59 -12.46 -13.34
N GLY A 293 -11.50 -11.93 -12.51
CA GLY A 293 -11.52 -12.15 -11.07
C GLY A 293 -11.56 -13.63 -10.69
N LYS A 294 -10.39 -14.26 -10.59
CA LYS A 294 -10.23 -15.57 -9.96
C LYS A 294 -9.75 -15.31 -8.53
N ARG A 295 -10.70 -15.31 -7.60
CA ARG A 295 -10.40 -15.37 -6.16
C ARG A 295 -9.52 -16.60 -5.89
N ARG A 296 -8.22 -16.39 -5.66
CA ARG A 296 -7.30 -17.46 -5.28
C ARG A 296 -7.36 -17.62 -3.76
N ARG A 297 -8.06 -18.64 -3.27
CA ARG A 297 -7.87 -19.11 -1.89
C ARG A 297 -6.50 -19.78 -1.81
N ALA A 298 -5.72 -19.48 -0.77
CA ALA A 298 -4.52 -20.24 -0.46
C ALA A 298 -4.92 -21.72 -0.22
N LYS A 299 -4.66 -22.58 -1.19
CA LYS A 299 -4.77 -24.03 -1.00
C LYS A 299 -3.48 -24.46 -0.28
N GLN A 300 -3.58 -24.74 1.01
CA GLN A 300 -2.51 -25.46 1.71
C GLN A 300 -2.29 -26.82 1.06
N ASN A 301 -1.03 -27.12 0.84
CA ASN A 301 -0.51 -28.43 0.53
C ASN A 301 -0.77 -29.38 1.74
N GLU A 302 -1.61 -30.41 1.55
CA GLU A 302 -1.81 -31.46 2.54
C GLU A 302 -0.61 -32.41 2.53
N ASN A 303 0.38 -32.17 3.39
CA ASN A 303 1.33 -33.20 3.84
C ASN A 303 1.98 -32.76 5.16
N PRO A 304 1.70 -33.43 6.29
CA PRO A 304 2.24 -33.05 7.59
C PRO A 304 3.45 -33.92 7.93
N VAL A 305 4.66 -33.59 7.44
CA VAL A 305 5.91 -34.11 8.03
C VAL A 305 7.06 -33.11 7.83
N ASP A 306 7.78 -32.86 8.93
CA ASP A 306 9.11 -32.25 9.09
C ASP A 306 9.29 -30.74 9.38
N ALA A 307 9.69 -30.52 10.64
CA ALA A 307 10.61 -29.53 11.19
C ALA A 307 10.31 -28.03 11.02
N LEU A 308 9.67 -27.48 12.05
CA LEU A 308 9.77 -26.07 12.44
C LEU A 308 11.24 -25.71 12.71
N VAL A 309 11.86 -24.94 11.81
CA VAL A 309 13.08 -24.19 12.11
C VAL A 309 12.66 -22.85 12.71
N LEU A 310 12.83 -22.70 14.02
CA LEU A 310 12.65 -21.43 14.72
C LEU A 310 13.85 -20.51 14.40
N PRO A 311 13.64 -19.30 13.87
CA PRO A 311 14.69 -18.29 13.85
C PRO A 311 14.93 -17.76 15.26
N SER A 312 16.20 -17.76 15.67
CA SER A 312 16.69 -17.27 16.95
C SER A 312 16.39 -15.79 17.15
N GLU A 313 16.08 -15.45 18.40
CA GLU A 313 15.91 -14.09 18.91
C GLU A 313 17.16 -13.24 18.67
N ASP A 314 17.00 -12.08 18.01
CA ASP A 314 17.72 -10.87 18.44
C ASP A 314 17.02 -9.58 17.96
N LYS A 315 16.57 -8.82 18.97
CA LYS A 315 16.49 -7.34 19.12
C LYS A 315 15.78 -6.47 18.07
N GLY A 316 14.72 -5.81 18.52
CA GLY A 316 14.33 -4.50 17.99
C GLY A 316 12.86 -4.09 18.11
N LEU A 317 12.16 -4.31 19.24
CA LEU A 317 10.85 -3.67 19.47
C LEU A 317 11.03 -2.20 19.85
N LEU A 318 10.50 -1.31 19.02
CA LEU A 318 10.38 0.12 19.28
C LEU A 318 9.54 0.34 20.54
N LYS A 319 10.07 1.13 21.48
CA LYS A 319 9.33 1.58 22.66
C LYS A 319 8.43 2.76 22.28
N PRO A 320 7.18 2.82 22.76
CA PRO A 320 6.43 4.06 22.72
C PRO A 320 7.03 5.06 23.72
N THR A 321 7.49 6.21 23.23
CA THR A 321 7.86 7.35 24.06
C THR A 321 6.59 8.11 24.43
N VAL A 322 6.31 8.20 25.73
CA VAL A 322 5.33 9.14 26.27
C VAL A 322 6.03 10.48 26.40
N VAL A 323 5.49 11.52 25.78
CA VAL A 323 5.91 12.91 25.97
C VAL A 323 5.00 13.50 27.05
N GLU A 324 5.60 14.01 28.12
CA GLU A 324 4.92 14.81 29.16
C GLU A 324 4.52 16.19 28.66
#